data_AF-A0A7H4MJ17-F1
#
_entry.id   AF-A0A7H4MJ17-F1
#
_cell.length_a   1.000
_cell.length_b   1.000
_cell.length_c   1.000
_cell.angle_alpha   90.00
_cell.angle_beta   90.00
_cell.angle_gamma   90.00
#
_symmetry.space_group_name_H-M   'P 1'
#
loop_
_entity.id
_entity.type
_entity.pdbx_description
1 polymer ?
#
loop_
_entity_poly.entity_id
_entity_poly.type
_entity_poly.pdbx_seq_one_letter_code
_entity_poly.pdbx_strand_id
1 'polypeptide(L)'
;MPAKGNAVLNIGPGKLSMDNSDMPLRLTGEAKLGEMIFYAALPAQLSGSLVSPQLAFHPGALLRSRGRVIDALNIDEIRWPLAGVKVTQQGVDGRLQAILRAHEQQMGDFTLHLDGQASDFLPDSGRWQWRYWGEGHFTPMQARWDVKGSGEWRDNAITLSSLSTGFDKLEYGTMRVSTPRLTLEQPIRWLRDAQHPRLTGALSLDAAKTTFSGGSYLPASTLKFALDGRDPTWFQFTGALHADTIGPVRLTGRWDGERLRGQAWWPKQSLTVFQPLVPPDWKMNLRKGVSMRRWPFRQQPGRDLRRAATAC
;
A
#
# COMPACT_ATOMS: atom_id res chain seq x y z
N MET A 1 9.28 24.05 9.05
CA MET A 1 10.70 23.77 8.68
C MET A 1 11.09 24.73 7.57
N PRO A 2 12.26 25.40 7.65
CA PRO A 2 12.68 26.31 6.59
C PRO A 2 13.07 25.52 5.34
N ALA A 3 12.44 25.84 4.21
CA ALA A 3 12.80 25.33 2.89
C ALA A 3 13.81 26.29 2.25
N LYS A 4 14.79 25.75 1.53
CA LYS A 4 15.73 26.54 0.71
C LYS A 4 15.74 25.96 -0.69
N GLY A 5 15.57 26.78 -1.72
CA GLY A 5 15.60 26.31 -3.09
C GLY A 5 15.89 27.43 -4.06
N ASN A 6 16.47 27.06 -5.19
CA ASN A 6 16.70 27.94 -6.32
C ASN A 6 15.92 27.37 -7.51
N ALA A 7 15.01 28.16 -8.05
CA ALA A 7 14.26 27.81 -9.25
C ALA A 7 14.32 28.97 -10.23
N VAL A 8 14.52 28.62 -11.50
CA VAL A 8 14.55 29.53 -12.63
C VAL A 8 13.37 29.18 -13.51
N LEU A 9 12.45 30.14 -13.68
CA LEU A 9 11.38 30.07 -14.66
C LEU A 9 11.82 30.88 -15.88
N ASN A 10 12.12 30.20 -16.97
CA ASN A 10 12.33 30.85 -18.26
C ASN A 10 10.99 30.96 -18.97
N ILE A 11 10.70 32.15 -19.44
CA ILE A 11 9.52 32.46 -20.25
C ILE A 11 10.06 32.82 -21.63
N GLY A 12 9.72 32.01 -22.64
CA GLY A 12 10.19 32.21 -24.00
C GLY A 12 9.51 33.40 -24.68
N PRO A 13 9.97 33.83 -25.87
CA PRO A 13 9.16 34.70 -26.69
C PRO A 13 7.83 33.99 -26.99
N GLY A 14 6.73 34.69 -26.75
CA GLY A 14 5.39 34.11 -26.87
C GLY A 14 4.33 35.19 -26.69
N LYS A 15 3.08 34.82 -26.94
CA LYS A 15 1.94 35.72 -26.79
C LYS A 15 1.24 35.42 -25.47
N LEU A 16 1.04 36.44 -24.64
CA LEU A 16 0.09 36.38 -23.54
C LEU A 16 -1.16 37.16 -23.98
N SER A 17 -2.36 36.59 -23.87
CA SER A 17 -3.56 37.22 -24.40
C SER A 17 -4.82 36.84 -23.64
N MET A 18 -5.77 37.77 -23.60
CA MET A 18 -7.11 37.54 -23.04
C MET A 18 -7.87 36.46 -23.81
N ASP A 19 -7.62 36.26 -25.10
CA ASP A 19 -8.35 35.28 -25.92
C ASP A 19 -7.60 33.96 -26.01
N ASN A 20 -6.33 34.02 -26.43
CA ASN A 20 -5.50 32.82 -26.60
C ASN A 20 -4.02 33.16 -26.43
N SER A 21 -3.47 32.72 -25.30
CA SER A 21 -2.05 32.73 -25.02
C SER A 21 -1.34 31.60 -25.75
N ASP A 22 -0.08 31.81 -26.06
CA ASP A 22 0.84 30.84 -26.64
C ASP A 22 2.23 31.18 -26.10
N MET A 23 2.51 30.70 -24.88
CA MET A 23 3.68 31.10 -24.11
C MET A 23 4.50 29.87 -23.68
N PRO A 24 5.69 29.67 -24.28
CA PRO A 24 6.61 28.62 -23.84
C PRO A 24 7.18 28.93 -22.46
N LEU A 25 7.18 27.92 -21.59
CA LEU A 25 7.69 28.00 -20.23
C LEU A 25 8.70 26.88 -19.97
N ARG A 26 9.73 27.17 -19.19
CA ARG A 26 10.64 26.15 -18.68
C ARG A 26 11.02 26.44 -17.24
N LEU A 27 10.50 25.63 -16.33
CA LEU A 27 10.89 25.66 -14.92
C LEU A 27 12.02 24.68 -14.67
N THR A 28 13.16 25.18 -14.20
CA THR A 28 14.30 24.35 -13.77
C THR A 28 14.75 24.76 -12.38
N GLY A 29 15.03 23.81 -11.50
CA GLY A 29 15.48 24.18 -10.17
C GLY A 29 15.73 23.01 -9.24
N GLU A 30 16.29 23.34 -8.08
CA GLU A 30 16.46 22.44 -6.95
C GLU A 30 15.88 23.08 -5.69
N ALA A 31 15.15 22.29 -4.90
CA ALA A 31 14.65 22.73 -3.60
C ALA A 31 14.91 21.67 -2.54
N LYS A 32 15.39 22.10 -1.38
CA LYS A 32 15.55 21.28 -0.17
C LYS A 32 14.43 21.58 0.81
N LEU A 33 13.69 20.54 1.19
CA LEU A 33 12.65 20.57 2.21
C LEU A 33 12.93 19.48 3.24
N GLY A 34 13.38 19.88 4.43
CA GLY A 34 13.86 18.92 5.44
C GLY A 34 15.06 18.13 4.92
N GLU A 35 14.97 16.81 4.97
CA GLU A 35 16.00 15.89 4.45
C GLU A 35 15.74 15.46 2.99
N MET A 36 14.69 15.99 2.35
CA MET A 36 14.37 15.73 0.96
C MET A 36 14.90 16.84 0.04
N ILE A 37 15.39 16.43 -1.12
CA ILE A 37 15.81 17.31 -2.20
C ILE A 37 14.96 17.01 -3.43
N PHE A 38 14.45 18.05 -4.07
CA PHE A 38 13.60 18.01 -5.26
C PHE A 38 14.32 18.66 -6.42
N TYR A 39 14.24 18.04 -7.59
CA TYR A 39 14.81 18.52 -8.85
C TYR A 39 13.70 18.65 -9.88
N ALA A 40 13.54 19.83 -10.45
CA ALA A 40 12.55 20.12 -11.47
C ALA A 40 13.25 20.39 -12.81
N ALA A 41 12.79 19.73 -13.87
CA ALA A 41 13.08 20.08 -15.26
C ALA A 41 11.77 19.97 -16.04
N LEU A 42 11.04 21.08 -16.13
CA LEU A 42 9.65 21.11 -16.59
C LEU A 42 9.48 22.09 -17.76
N PRO A 43 9.81 21.69 -19.01
CA PRO A 43 9.35 22.39 -20.19
C PRO A 43 7.84 22.22 -20.35
N ALA A 44 7.14 23.32 -20.63
CA ALA A 44 5.70 23.36 -20.79
C ALA A 44 5.28 24.48 -21.75
N GLN A 45 4.04 24.42 -22.21
CA GLN A 45 3.36 25.48 -22.94
C GLN A 45 2.20 25.99 -22.09
N LEU A 46 2.14 27.30 -21.86
CA LEU A 46 0.95 27.96 -21.36
C LEU A 46 0.12 28.42 -22.56
N SER A 47 -1.11 27.91 -22.67
CA SER A 47 -2.03 28.22 -23.75
C SER A 47 -3.43 28.59 -23.24
N GLY A 48 -4.29 29.04 -24.14
CA GLY A 48 -5.67 29.41 -23.82
C GLY A 48 -5.81 30.83 -23.27
N SER A 49 -7.04 31.21 -22.94
CA SER A 49 -7.36 32.53 -22.40
C SER A 49 -6.73 32.73 -21.01
N LEU A 50 -6.35 33.97 -20.67
CA LEU A 50 -5.87 34.31 -19.32
C LEU A 50 -6.88 33.99 -18.21
N VAL A 51 -8.17 33.97 -18.49
CA VAL A 51 -9.20 33.60 -17.50
C VAL A 51 -9.45 32.10 -17.43
N SER A 52 -8.96 31.32 -18.39
CA SER A 52 -9.03 29.86 -18.42
C SER A 52 -7.75 29.26 -19.01
N PRO A 53 -6.59 29.47 -18.36
CA PRO A 53 -5.31 29.03 -18.88
C PRO A 53 -5.17 27.51 -18.80
N GLN A 54 -4.36 26.96 -19.70
CA GLN A 54 -3.93 25.58 -19.68
C GLN A 54 -2.40 25.51 -19.70
N LEU A 55 -1.83 24.69 -18.82
CA LEU A 55 -0.40 24.38 -18.82
C LEU A 55 -0.20 22.95 -19.32
N ALA A 56 0.46 22.77 -20.47
CA ALA A 56 0.75 21.46 -21.05
C ALA A 56 2.24 21.15 -20.98
N PHE A 57 2.62 20.05 -20.33
CA PHE A 57 4.02 19.65 -20.19
C PHE A 57 4.54 18.94 -21.45
N HIS A 58 5.72 19.36 -21.91
CA HIS A 58 6.37 18.81 -23.09
C HIS A 58 7.20 17.55 -22.79
N PRO A 59 7.61 16.80 -23.83
CA PRO A 59 8.61 15.75 -23.69
C PRO A 59 9.86 16.25 -22.94
N GLY A 60 10.33 15.46 -21.98
CA GLY A 60 11.43 15.83 -21.08
C GLY A 60 10.99 16.46 -19.76
N ALA A 61 9.70 16.77 -19.57
CA ALA A 61 9.16 17.17 -18.27
C ALA A 61 9.30 16.06 -17.23
N LEU A 62 10.11 16.32 -16.21
CA LEU A 62 10.46 15.39 -15.15
C LEU A 62 10.64 16.13 -13.83
N LEU A 63 9.93 15.67 -12.81
CA LEU A 63 10.23 15.97 -11.42
C LEU A 63 10.97 14.77 -10.82
N ARG A 64 11.99 15.02 -10.00
CA ARG A 64 12.70 13.99 -9.24
C ARG A 64 12.81 14.40 -7.79
N SER A 65 12.90 13.43 -6.89
CA SER A 65 13.29 13.69 -5.51
C SER A 65 14.14 12.58 -4.93
N ARG A 66 14.92 12.89 -3.91
CA ARG A 66 15.69 11.93 -3.12
C ARG A 66 15.87 12.46 -1.70
N GLY A 67 16.25 11.60 -0.77
CA GLY A 67 16.51 12.01 0.62
C GLY A 67 15.91 11.03 1.61
N ARG A 68 15.56 11.50 2.79
CA ARG A 68 14.99 10.67 3.86
C ARG A 68 13.63 11.22 4.30
N VAL A 69 12.65 10.32 4.47
CA VAL A 69 11.25 10.69 4.77
C VAL A 69 10.88 10.42 6.23
N ILE A 70 11.33 9.29 6.77
CA ILE A 70 11.20 8.89 8.18
C ILE A 70 12.56 8.35 8.66
N ASP A 71 12.77 8.21 9.97
CA ASP A 71 14.05 7.93 10.66
C ASP A 71 14.85 6.68 10.22
N ALA A 72 14.45 6.01 9.15
CA ALA A 72 15.14 4.85 8.59
C ALA A 72 15.01 4.74 7.06
N LEU A 73 13.92 5.21 6.46
CA LEU A 73 13.63 5.02 5.03
C LEU A 73 14.36 6.05 4.16
N ASN A 74 15.38 5.59 3.43
CA ASN A 74 16.11 6.38 2.45
C ASN A 74 15.44 6.21 1.08
N ILE A 75 15.07 7.35 0.49
CA ILE A 75 14.58 7.46 -0.87
C ILE A 75 15.79 7.70 -1.77
N ASP A 76 16.20 6.65 -2.48
CA ASP A 76 17.26 6.74 -3.49
C ASP A 76 16.81 7.68 -4.61
N GLU A 77 15.58 7.47 -5.07
CA GLU A 77 14.98 8.27 -6.11
C GLU A 77 13.46 8.09 -6.16
N ILE A 78 12.74 9.20 -6.34
CA ILE A 78 11.42 9.19 -6.95
C ILE A 78 11.50 9.94 -8.27
N ARG A 79 10.88 9.41 -9.32
CA ARG A 79 10.76 10.03 -10.64
C ARG A 79 9.29 10.18 -10.98
N TRP A 80 8.89 11.40 -11.37
CA TRP A 80 7.57 11.70 -11.91
C TRP A 80 7.72 12.26 -13.33
N PRO A 81 7.69 11.41 -14.36
CA PRO A 81 7.54 11.86 -15.73
C PRO A 81 6.20 12.58 -15.92
N LEU A 82 6.23 13.77 -16.50
CA LEU A 82 5.05 14.63 -16.68
C LEU A 82 4.77 14.93 -18.15
N ALA A 83 5.51 14.33 -19.08
CA ALA A 83 5.29 14.56 -20.51
C ALA A 83 3.84 14.24 -20.92
N GLY A 84 3.17 15.20 -21.56
CA GLY A 84 1.78 15.06 -22.00
C GLY A 84 0.74 15.31 -20.90
N VAL A 85 1.15 15.57 -19.65
CA VAL A 85 0.25 16.00 -18.59
C VAL A 85 -0.19 17.43 -18.85
N LYS A 86 -1.47 17.71 -18.65
CA LYS A 86 -2.06 19.04 -18.75
C LYS A 86 -2.67 19.42 -17.41
N VAL A 87 -2.50 20.67 -17.04
CA VAL A 87 -3.09 21.26 -15.84
C VAL A 87 -3.99 22.40 -16.29
N THR A 88 -5.25 22.33 -15.89
CA THR A 88 -6.29 23.33 -16.16
C THR A 88 -6.91 23.76 -14.83
N GLN A 89 -7.89 24.66 -14.87
CA GLN A 89 -8.70 24.98 -13.68
C GLN A 89 -9.61 23.81 -13.26
N GLN A 90 -10.00 22.96 -14.21
CA GLN A 90 -10.85 21.79 -14.00
C GLN A 90 -10.08 20.66 -13.31
N GLY A 91 -8.78 20.55 -13.57
CA GLY A 91 -7.91 19.59 -12.88
C GLY A 91 -6.72 19.16 -13.72
N VAL A 92 -6.31 17.92 -13.50
CA VAL A 92 -5.17 17.31 -14.18
C VAL A 92 -5.66 16.29 -15.21
N ASP A 93 -5.16 16.42 -16.43
CA ASP A 93 -5.38 15.47 -17.52
C ASP A 93 -4.07 14.82 -17.95
N GLY A 94 -4.18 13.58 -18.42
CA GLY A 94 -3.05 12.86 -19.01
C GLY A 94 -2.51 11.75 -18.13
N ARG A 95 -1.38 11.20 -18.54
CA ARG A 95 -0.78 10.03 -17.89
C ARG A 95 0.05 10.45 -16.68
N LEU A 96 -0.34 10.00 -15.50
CA LEU A 96 0.37 10.24 -14.25
C LEU A 96 1.19 9.01 -13.89
N GLN A 97 2.51 9.19 -13.77
CA GLN A 97 3.44 8.11 -13.46
C GLN A 97 4.33 8.45 -12.28
N ALA A 98 4.69 7.43 -11.51
CA ALA A 98 5.76 7.53 -10.52
C ALA A 98 6.61 6.25 -10.51
N ILE A 99 7.91 6.41 -10.32
CA ILE A 99 8.83 5.31 -10.05
C ILE A 99 9.59 5.67 -8.78
N LEU A 100 9.46 4.84 -7.75
CA LEU A 100 10.11 5.00 -6.46
C LEU A 100 11.12 3.87 -6.27
N ARG A 101 12.34 4.24 -5.89
CA ARG A 101 13.37 3.34 -5.39
C ARG A 101 13.77 3.80 -4.00
N ALA A 102 13.77 2.87 -3.06
CA ALA A 102 14.10 3.16 -1.69
C ALA A 102 14.75 1.97 -1.00
N HIS A 103 15.48 2.26 0.06
CA HIS A 103 16.04 1.25 0.94
C HIS A 103 16.04 1.72 2.39
N GLU A 104 16.03 0.75 3.28
CA GLU A 104 16.26 0.90 4.70
C GLU A 104 17.35 -0.11 5.05
N GLN A 105 18.39 0.32 5.78
CA GLN A 105 19.63 -0.44 5.94
C GLN A 105 19.43 -1.83 6.56
N GLN A 106 18.45 -1.99 7.45
CA GLN A 106 18.17 -3.24 8.15
C GLN A 106 16.94 -3.97 7.61
N MET A 107 15.98 -3.26 7.02
CA MET A 107 14.74 -3.86 6.52
C MET A 107 14.86 -4.35 5.08
N GLY A 108 15.67 -3.72 4.23
CA GLY A 108 15.87 -4.09 2.82
C GLY A 108 15.55 -2.96 1.82
N ASP A 109 15.54 -3.32 0.54
CA ASP A 109 15.33 -2.41 -0.59
C ASP A 109 14.07 -2.75 -1.37
N PHE A 110 13.55 -1.77 -2.12
CA PHE A 110 12.40 -1.99 -3.00
C PHE A 110 12.28 -0.99 -4.13
N THR A 111 11.55 -1.40 -5.16
CA THR A 111 11.12 -0.56 -6.27
C THR A 111 9.59 -0.63 -6.41
N LEU A 112 8.94 0.53 -6.51
CA LEU A 112 7.52 0.65 -6.77
C LEU A 112 7.28 1.50 -8.02
N HIS A 113 6.35 1.04 -8.85
CA HIS A 113 5.87 1.72 -10.03
C HIS A 113 4.39 2.08 -9.85
N LEU A 114 4.03 3.24 -10.38
CA LEU A 114 2.67 3.73 -10.48
C LEU A 114 2.47 4.26 -11.90
N ASP A 115 1.36 3.90 -12.50
CA ASP A 115 0.98 4.36 -13.82
C ASP A 115 -0.54 4.52 -13.87
N GLY A 116 -1.02 5.68 -14.30
CA GLY A 116 -2.44 5.95 -14.36
C GLY A 116 -2.81 7.01 -15.38
N GLN A 117 -4.10 7.11 -15.65
CA GLN A 117 -4.70 8.09 -16.55
C GLN A 117 -5.64 8.97 -15.75
N ALA A 118 -5.41 10.28 -15.82
CA ALA A 118 -6.24 11.30 -15.21
C ALA A 118 -7.11 12.01 -16.27
N SER A 119 -8.31 12.41 -15.85
CA SER A 119 -9.29 13.20 -16.60
C SER A 119 -9.92 14.20 -15.64
N ASP A 120 -9.68 15.50 -15.88
CA ASP A 120 -10.10 16.61 -15.00
C ASP A 120 -9.85 16.31 -13.51
N PHE A 121 -8.75 15.64 -13.19
CA PHE A 121 -8.59 15.06 -11.87
C PHE A 121 -8.22 16.12 -10.83
N LEU A 122 -9.06 16.19 -9.79
CA LEU A 122 -8.80 16.81 -8.50
C LEU A 122 -9.17 15.81 -7.40
N PRO A 123 -8.68 15.98 -6.16
CA PRO A 123 -9.06 15.09 -5.07
C PRO A 123 -10.58 14.93 -4.90
N ASP A 124 -11.40 15.97 -5.12
CA ASP A 124 -12.84 15.87 -4.88
C ASP A 124 -13.71 15.88 -6.16
N SER A 125 -13.09 15.88 -7.34
CA SER A 125 -13.82 15.85 -8.62
C SER A 125 -12.99 15.22 -9.74
N GLY A 126 -13.66 14.68 -10.75
CA GLY A 126 -12.99 14.08 -11.90
C GLY A 126 -12.53 12.67 -11.60
N ARG A 127 -11.57 12.17 -12.39
CA ARG A 127 -11.19 10.75 -12.34
C ARG A 127 -9.70 10.54 -12.54
N TRP A 128 -9.12 9.68 -11.71
CA TRP A 128 -7.81 9.09 -11.92
C TRP A 128 -7.88 7.58 -11.75
N GLN A 129 -7.55 6.85 -12.81
CA GLN A 129 -7.41 5.39 -12.78
C GLN A 129 -5.93 5.05 -12.73
N TRP A 130 -5.53 4.14 -11.85
CA TRP A 130 -4.13 3.74 -11.72
C TRP A 130 -3.97 2.24 -11.62
N ARG A 131 -2.75 1.82 -11.94
CA ARG A 131 -2.16 0.54 -11.61
C ARG A 131 -0.83 0.79 -10.91
N TYR A 132 -0.47 -0.13 -10.03
CA TYR A 132 0.81 -0.11 -9.36
C TYR A 132 1.38 -1.53 -9.31
N TRP A 133 2.70 -1.61 -9.30
CA TRP A 133 3.41 -2.87 -9.14
C TRP A 133 4.79 -2.62 -8.57
N GLY A 134 5.39 -3.64 -8.00
CA GLY A 134 6.75 -3.55 -7.52
C GLY A 134 7.16 -4.77 -6.74
N GLU A 135 8.38 -4.71 -6.26
CA GLU A 135 9.05 -5.82 -5.61
C GLU A 135 10.16 -5.29 -4.71
N GLY A 136 10.61 -6.14 -3.79
CA GLY A 136 11.70 -5.81 -2.90
C GLY A 136 12.15 -6.98 -2.04
N HIS A 137 13.14 -6.69 -1.23
CA HIS A 137 13.70 -7.61 -0.26
C HIS A 137 13.28 -7.20 1.16
N PHE A 138 13.05 -8.19 1.99
CA PHE A 138 12.86 -8.03 3.43
C PHE A 138 13.95 -8.81 4.16
N THR A 139 15.04 -8.10 4.48
CA THR A 139 16.27 -8.65 5.06
C THR A 139 16.04 -9.41 6.37
N PRO A 140 15.21 -8.93 7.33
CA PRO A 140 15.02 -9.63 8.61
C PRO A 140 14.49 -11.06 8.48
N MET A 141 13.81 -11.39 7.38
CA MET A 141 13.27 -12.73 7.11
C MET A 141 13.90 -13.39 5.89
N GLN A 142 14.94 -12.77 5.31
CA GLN A 142 15.57 -13.17 4.04
C GLN A 142 14.52 -13.49 2.97
N ALA A 143 13.48 -12.67 2.89
CA ALA A 143 12.31 -12.91 2.05
C ALA A 143 12.27 -11.91 0.91
N ARG A 144 11.68 -12.31 -0.21
CA ARG A 144 11.30 -11.41 -1.30
C ARG A 144 9.81 -11.17 -1.24
N TRP A 145 9.39 -9.97 -1.58
CA TRP A 145 7.99 -9.62 -1.71
C TRP A 145 7.72 -8.98 -3.05
N ASP A 146 6.50 -9.16 -3.52
CA ASP A 146 5.96 -8.47 -4.69
C ASP A 146 4.60 -7.87 -4.36
N VAL A 147 4.23 -6.86 -5.13
CA VAL A 147 2.92 -6.23 -5.07
C VAL A 147 2.47 -5.88 -6.47
N LYS A 148 1.17 -6.03 -6.71
CA LYS A 148 0.50 -5.41 -7.85
C LYS A 148 -0.96 -5.13 -7.53
N GLY A 149 -1.51 -4.12 -8.18
CA GLY A 149 -2.91 -3.79 -8.03
C GLY A 149 -3.34 -2.67 -8.95
N SER A 150 -4.62 -2.33 -8.85
CA SER A 150 -5.23 -1.26 -9.61
C SER A 150 -6.39 -0.65 -8.84
N GLY A 151 -6.69 0.60 -9.14
CA GLY A 151 -7.76 1.32 -8.50
C GLY A 151 -8.20 2.54 -9.29
N GLU A 152 -9.19 3.21 -8.74
CA GLU A 152 -9.74 4.44 -9.28
C GLU A 152 -10.09 5.38 -8.14
N TRP A 153 -9.81 6.65 -8.36
CA TRP A 153 -10.29 7.76 -7.57
C TRP A 153 -11.21 8.52 -8.49
N ARG A 154 -12.49 8.52 -8.14
CA ARG A 154 -13.52 9.22 -8.88
C ARG A 154 -14.32 10.05 -7.90
N ASP A 155 -14.27 11.36 -8.08
CA ASP A 155 -14.93 12.34 -7.22
C ASP A 155 -14.57 12.11 -5.74
N ASN A 156 -15.56 11.80 -4.90
CA ASN A 156 -15.37 11.54 -3.48
C ASN A 156 -15.05 10.07 -3.14
N ALA A 157 -14.90 9.16 -4.11
CA ALA A 157 -14.70 7.74 -3.85
C ALA A 157 -13.33 7.24 -4.34
N ILE A 158 -12.63 6.51 -3.46
CA ILE A 158 -11.40 5.78 -3.78
C ILE A 158 -11.74 4.29 -3.76
N THR A 159 -11.46 3.59 -4.86
CA THR A 159 -11.71 2.15 -5.00
C THR A 159 -10.42 1.44 -5.37
N LEU A 160 -10.01 0.47 -4.57
CA LEU A 160 -9.00 -0.51 -4.92
C LEU A 160 -9.71 -1.71 -5.54
N SER A 161 -9.59 -1.84 -6.86
CA SER A 161 -10.27 -2.87 -7.66
C SER A 161 -9.51 -4.18 -7.69
N SER A 162 -8.18 -4.13 -7.56
CA SER A 162 -7.35 -5.33 -7.43
C SER A 162 -6.15 -5.08 -6.51
N LEU A 163 -5.78 -6.14 -5.78
CA LEU A 163 -4.58 -6.22 -4.96
C LEU A 163 -4.08 -7.67 -5.03
N SER A 164 -2.78 -7.82 -5.17
CA SER A 164 -2.06 -9.06 -4.94
C SER A 164 -0.72 -8.70 -4.32
N THR A 165 -0.48 -9.08 -3.07
CA THR A 165 0.78 -8.81 -2.34
C THR A 165 1.12 -9.91 -1.34
N GLY A 166 2.38 -10.06 -0.95
CA GLY A 166 2.84 -11.28 -0.28
C GLY A 166 4.31 -11.56 -0.51
N PHE A 167 4.78 -12.64 0.11
CA PHE A 167 6.19 -13.00 0.19
C PHE A 167 6.44 -14.37 -0.45
N ASP A 168 7.68 -14.65 -0.86
CA ASP A 168 8.09 -16.02 -1.23
C ASP A 168 8.13 -16.94 0.00
N LYS A 169 8.51 -16.39 1.16
CA LYS A 169 8.43 -17.01 2.48
C LYS A 169 8.26 -15.96 3.57
N LEU A 170 7.70 -16.35 4.72
CA LEU A 170 7.68 -15.52 5.92
C LEU A 170 8.16 -16.35 7.10
N GLU A 171 9.26 -15.93 7.72
CA GLU A 171 9.86 -16.58 8.88
C GLU A 171 9.68 -15.68 10.10
N TYR A 172 8.99 -16.17 11.13
CA TYR A 172 8.78 -15.41 12.36
C TYR A 172 8.87 -16.33 13.58
N GLY A 173 9.92 -16.14 14.38
CA GLY A 173 10.22 -17.00 15.52
C GLY A 173 10.35 -18.46 15.07
N THR A 174 9.46 -19.32 15.56
CA THR A 174 9.45 -20.76 15.24
C THR A 174 8.66 -21.09 13.98
N MET A 175 7.98 -20.12 13.37
CA MET A 175 7.03 -20.34 12.28
C MET A 175 7.64 -19.98 10.93
N ARG A 176 7.47 -20.85 9.94
CA ARG A 176 7.77 -20.58 8.53
C ARG A 176 6.51 -20.77 7.70
N VAL A 177 6.02 -19.68 7.11
CA VAL A 177 4.88 -19.66 6.20
C VAL A 177 5.38 -19.66 4.77
N SER A 178 4.98 -20.65 3.98
CA SER A 178 5.36 -20.73 2.57
C SER A 178 4.41 -19.93 1.69
N THR A 179 4.97 -19.06 0.84
CA THR A 179 4.28 -18.28 -0.19
C THR A 179 2.97 -17.62 0.26
N PRO A 180 2.94 -16.85 1.36
CA PRO A 180 1.73 -16.15 1.78
C PRO A 180 1.34 -15.06 0.76
N ARG A 181 0.07 -14.99 0.40
CA ARG A 181 -0.49 -14.05 -0.58
C ARG A 181 -1.80 -13.46 -0.09
N LEU A 182 -1.85 -12.14 -0.03
CA LEU A 182 -3.03 -11.33 0.21
C LEU A 182 -3.65 -10.88 -1.12
N THR A 183 -4.94 -11.12 -1.30
CA THR A 183 -5.73 -10.71 -2.48
C THR A 183 -7.06 -10.08 -2.05
N LEU A 184 -7.78 -9.45 -2.99
CA LEU A 184 -9.14 -8.98 -2.75
C LEU A 184 -10.15 -10.08 -3.07
N GLU A 185 -11.09 -10.28 -2.16
CA GLU A 185 -12.34 -11.02 -2.41
C GLU A 185 -13.42 -10.05 -2.92
N GLN A 186 -13.38 -8.80 -2.47
CA GLN A 186 -14.22 -7.70 -2.95
C GLN A 186 -13.39 -6.41 -3.02
N PRO A 187 -13.69 -5.50 -3.97
CA PRO A 187 -13.02 -4.20 -4.02
C PRO A 187 -13.07 -3.48 -2.68
N ILE A 188 -11.95 -2.88 -2.27
CA ILE A 188 -11.96 -1.97 -1.12
C ILE A 188 -12.43 -0.62 -1.63
N ARG A 189 -13.55 -0.14 -1.11
CA ARG A 189 -14.11 1.16 -1.48
C ARG A 189 -14.18 2.06 -0.27
N TRP A 190 -13.57 3.22 -0.37
CA TRP A 190 -13.64 4.32 0.57
C TRP A 190 -14.42 5.48 -0.03
N LEU A 191 -15.62 5.70 0.46
CA LEU A 191 -16.42 6.88 0.22
C LEU A 191 -16.01 7.97 1.21
N ARG A 192 -15.44 9.07 0.70
CA ARG A 192 -14.95 10.23 1.45
C ARG A 192 -16.03 11.29 1.59
N ASP A 193 -17.25 10.87 1.89
CA ASP A 193 -18.34 11.80 2.17
C ASP A 193 -18.13 12.46 3.55
N ALA A 194 -18.43 13.76 3.66
CA ALA A 194 -18.21 14.49 4.91
C ALA A 194 -19.18 14.07 6.03
N GLN A 195 -20.40 13.67 5.68
CA GLN A 195 -21.45 13.32 6.63
C GLN A 195 -21.56 11.81 6.84
N HIS A 196 -21.43 11.04 5.75
CA HIS A 196 -21.59 9.59 5.71
C HIS A 196 -20.36 8.88 5.12
N PRO A 197 -19.15 9.10 5.68
CA PRO A 197 -17.95 8.40 5.26
C PRO A 197 -18.10 6.90 5.45
N ARG A 198 -17.64 6.11 4.48
CA ARG A 198 -17.77 4.65 4.53
C ARG A 198 -16.58 3.96 3.88
N LEU A 199 -16.04 2.97 4.57
CA LEU A 199 -15.03 2.06 4.07
C LEU A 199 -15.61 0.64 4.10
N THR A 200 -15.55 -0.07 2.98
CA THR A 200 -15.96 -1.47 2.87
C THR A 200 -15.00 -2.25 2.00
N GLY A 201 -14.85 -3.55 2.24
CA GLY A 201 -14.12 -4.44 1.35
C GLY A 201 -13.96 -5.84 1.94
N ALA A 202 -13.40 -6.74 1.16
CA ALA A 202 -13.07 -8.08 1.64
C ALA A 202 -11.76 -8.57 1.02
N LEU A 203 -10.96 -9.27 1.82
CA LEU A 203 -9.65 -9.78 1.45
C LEU A 203 -9.53 -11.27 1.78
N SER A 204 -8.64 -11.95 1.07
CA SER A 204 -8.18 -13.30 1.37
C SER A 204 -6.68 -13.29 1.59
N LEU A 205 -6.23 -13.91 2.67
CA LEU A 205 -4.83 -14.25 2.90
C LEU A 205 -4.69 -15.77 2.75
N ASP A 206 -4.09 -16.19 1.66
CA ASP A 206 -3.81 -17.58 1.35
C ASP A 206 -2.35 -17.88 1.66
N ALA A 207 -2.09 -19.04 2.26
CA ALA A 207 -0.75 -19.55 2.48
C ALA A 207 -0.72 -21.04 2.15
N ALA A 208 0.43 -21.50 1.63
CA ALA A 208 0.69 -22.92 1.53
C ALA A 208 0.92 -23.50 2.94
N LYS A 209 1.63 -24.63 3.03
CA LYS A 209 1.97 -25.23 4.32
C LYS A 209 2.74 -24.24 5.20
N THR A 210 2.33 -24.14 6.47
CA THR A 210 3.09 -23.43 7.50
C THR A 210 3.74 -24.48 8.42
N THR A 211 5.04 -24.37 8.67
CA THR A 211 5.78 -25.31 9.52
C THR A 211 6.25 -24.63 10.81
N PHE A 212 6.30 -25.38 11.91
CA PHE A 212 6.81 -24.91 13.19
C PHE A 212 8.08 -25.66 13.60
N SER A 213 8.97 -25.03 14.36
CA SER A 213 10.13 -25.70 14.96
C SER A 213 9.64 -26.84 15.88
N GLY A 214 9.97 -28.08 15.54
CA GLY A 214 9.41 -29.29 16.18
C GLY A 214 8.58 -30.17 15.25
N GLY A 215 8.51 -29.85 13.94
CA GLY A 215 7.97 -30.72 12.91
C GLY A 215 6.45 -30.69 12.75
N SER A 216 5.73 -30.00 13.66
CA SER A 216 4.31 -29.72 13.49
C SER A 216 4.06 -28.75 12.33
N TYR A 217 2.85 -28.78 11.79
CA TYR A 217 2.49 -27.95 10.64
C TYR A 217 1.01 -27.59 10.62
N LEU A 218 0.71 -26.41 10.09
CA LEU A 218 -0.62 -26.05 9.62
C LEU A 218 -0.70 -26.40 8.12
N PRO A 219 -1.72 -27.15 7.67
CA PRO A 219 -2.00 -27.35 6.25
C PRO A 219 -2.17 -26.02 5.50
N ALA A 220 -2.30 -26.10 4.17
CA ALA A 220 -2.63 -24.92 3.36
C ALA A 220 -3.86 -24.22 3.95
N SER A 221 -3.75 -22.91 4.10
CA SER A 221 -4.69 -22.14 4.90
C SER A 221 -5.14 -20.88 4.19
N THR A 222 -6.41 -20.55 4.39
CA THR A 222 -7.08 -19.39 3.82
C THR A 222 -7.76 -18.64 4.95
N LEU A 223 -7.34 -17.39 5.16
CA LEU A 223 -8.01 -16.44 6.01
C LEU A 223 -8.78 -15.43 5.15
N LYS A 224 -10.11 -15.54 5.15
CA LYS A 224 -10.97 -14.51 4.57
C LYS A 224 -11.40 -13.53 5.65
N PHE A 225 -11.33 -12.24 5.35
CA PHE A 225 -11.80 -11.19 6.24
C PHE A 225 -12.46 -10.05 5.48
N ALA A 226 -13.58 -9.58 6.02
CA ALA A 226 -14.29 -8.40 5.56
C ALA A 226 -14.01 -7.23 6.49
N LEU A 227 -13.90 -6.03 5.93
CA LEU A 227 -13.75 -4.78 6.65
C LEU A 227 -14.97 -3.89 6.42
N ASP A 228 -15.40 -3.22 7.49
CA ASP A 228 -16.46 -2.20 7.47
C ASP A 228 -16.06 -1.09 8.45
N GLY A 229 -16.11 0.16 8.02
CA GLY A 229 -15.68 1.28 8.83
C GLY A 229 -15.95 2.62 8.19
N ARG A 230 -15.27 3.62 8.72
CA ARG A 230 -15.37 5.01 8.27
C ARG A 230 -14.36 5.30 7.15
N ASP A 231 -13.11 4.93 7.39
CA ASP A 231 -11.96 5.28 6.58
C ASP A 231 -10.77 4.33 6.92
N PRO A 232 -9.65 4.39 6.17
CA PRO A 232 -8.51 3.49 6.39
C PRO A 232 -7.85 3.57 7.79
N THR A 233 -8.14 4.61 8.56
CA THR A 233 -7.66 4.77 9.93
C THR A 233 -8.66 4.25 10.97
N TRP A 234 -9.92 4.01 10.60
CA TRP A 234 -10.94 3.57 11.56
C TRP A 234 -11.92 2.56 10.95
N PHE A 235 -11.72 1.27 11.25
CA PHE A 235 -12.58 0.19 10.76
C PHE A 235 -12.63 -1.01 11.68
N GLN A 236 -13.71 -1.78 11.56
CA GLN A 236 -13.86 -3.11 12.14
C GLN A 236 -13.64 -4.16 11.07
N PHE A 237 -13.27 -5.36 11.51
CA PHE A 237 -13.16 -6.50 10.62
C PHE A 237 -13.69 -7.77 11.28
N THR A 238 -14.16 -8.66 10.42
CA THR A 238 -14.56 -10.02 10.79
C THR A 238 -13.97 -10.98 9.78
N GLY A 239 -13.50 -12.14 10.24
CA GLY A 239 -12.93 -13.14 9.35
C GLY A 239 -12.99 -14.55 9.90
N ALA A 240 -12.60 -15.49 9.05
CA ALA A 240 -12.47 -16.89 9.38
C ALA A 240 -11.27 -17.49 8.66
N LEU A 241 -10.38 -18.10 9.43
CA LEU A 241 -9.28 -18.92 8.94
C LEU A 241 -9.73 -20.38 8.87
N HIS A 242 -9.48 -21.02 7.73
CA HIS A 242 -9.59 -22.46 7.55
C HIS A 242 -8.23 -22.99 7.09
N ALA A 243 -7.85 -24.17 7.56
CA ALA A 243 -6.67 -24.89 7.10
C ALA A 243 -7.02 -26.37 6.96
N ASP A 244 -7.36 -26.79 5.74
CA ASP A 244 -7.95 -28.11 5.48
C ASP A 244 -9.15 -28.36 6.42
N THR A 245 -9.10 -29.37 7.29
CA THR A 245 -10.17 -29.68 8.25
C THR A 245 -10.09 -28.87 9.55
N ILE A 246 -9.04 -28.06 9.76
CA ILE A 246 -8.89 -27.20 10.93
C ILE A 246 -9.66 -25.90 10.70
N GLY A 247 -10.62 -25.63 11.57
CA GLY A 247 -11.37 -24.37 11.58
C GLY A 247 -12.88 -24.56 11.44
N PRO A 248 -13.64 -23.46 11.33
CA PRO A 248 -13.17 -22.08 11.26
C PRO A 248 -12.55 -21.60 12.56
N VAL A 249 -11.37 -20.98 12.48
CA VAL A 249 -10.91 -20.04 13.50
C VAL A 249 -11.49 -18.68 13.14
N ARG A 250 -12.55 -18.29 13.85
CA ARG A 250 -13.22 -17.01 13.67
C ARG A 250 -12.44 -15.91 14.35
N LEU A 251 -12.41 -14.73 13.74
CA LEU A 251 -11.77 -13.55 14.29
C LEU A 251 -12.61 -12.31 14.06
N THR A 252 -12.57 -11.41 15.03
CA THR A 252 -13.13 -10.06 14.91
C THR A 252 -12.18 -9.09 15.58
N GLY A 253 -12.13 -7.88 15.06
CA GLY A 253 -11.36 -6.82 15.68
C GLY A 253 -11.68 -5.45 15.11
N ARG A 254 -10.92 -4.48 15.58
CA ARG A 254 -10.98 -3.09 15.15
C ARG A 254 -9.59 -2.49 15.07
N TRP A 255 -9.45 -1.57 14.13
CA TRP A 255 -8.35 -0.65 13.98
C TRP A 255 -8.86 0.76 14.28
N ASP A 256 -8.19 1.46 15.19
CA ASP A 256 -8.55 2.82 15.64
C ASP A 256 -7.49 3.88 15.26
N GLY A 257 -6.62 3.56 14.29
CA GLY A 257 -5.57 4.47 13.79
C GLY A 257 -4.25 4.32 14.55
N GLU A 258 -4.31 3.78 15.76
CA GLU A 258 -3.14 3.53 16.60
C GLU A 258 -3.00 2.07 16.99
N ARG A 259 -4.10 1.34 17.16
CA ARG A 259 -4.11 0.03 17.81
C ARG A 259 -5.03 -0.92 17.07
N LEU A 260 -4.52 -2.12 16.85
CA LEU A 260 -5.31 -3.26 16.41
C LEU A 260 -5.72 -4.06 17.64
N ARG A 261 -7.02 -4.31 17.82
CA ARG A 261 -7.55 -5.09 18.95
C ARG A 261 -8.64 -6.02 18.48
N GLY A 262 -8.71 -7.21 19.07
CA GLY A 262 -9.76 -8.14 18.73
C GLY A 262 -9.70 -9.42 19.53
N GLN A 263 -10.46 -10.40 19.07
CA GLN A 263 -10.48 -11.74 19.61
C GLN A 263 -10.56 -12.76 18.48
N ALA A 264 -9.97 -13.92 18.72
CA ALA A 264 -10.10 -15.08 17.87
C ALA A 264 -10.61 -16.26 18.70
N TRP A 265 -11.39 -17.13 18.05
CA TRP A 265 -11.92 -18.33 18.67
C TRP A 265 -12.22 -19.38 17.62
N TRP A 266 -12.17 -20.64 18.01
CA TRP A 266 -12.80 -21.71 17.24
C TRP A 266 -13.95 -22.32 18.05
N PRO A 267 -15.09 -22.62 17.40
CA PRO A 267 -16.17 -23.34 18.04
C PRO A 267 -15.75 -24.77 18.37
N LYS A 268 -16.58 -25.48 19.12
CA LYS A 268 -16.37 -26.89 19.46
C LYS A 268 -16.12 -27.71 18.19
N GLN A 269 -14.91 -28.24 18.03
CA GLN A 269 -14.53 -29.11 16.91
C GLN A 269 -13.73 -30.32 17.40
N SER A 270 -13.66 -31.38 16.59
CA SER A 270 -12.97 -32.62 16.97
C SER A 270 -11.51 -32.34 17.30
N LEU A 271 -11.00 -32.93 18.38
CA LEU A 271 -9.60 -32.81 18.75
C LEU A 271 -8.67 -33.41 17.66
N THR A 272 -9.16 -34.39 16.91
CA THR A 272 -8.40 -35.09 15.85
C THR A 272 -7.94 -34.16 14.72
N VAL A 273 -8.70 -33.10 14.41
CA VAL A 273 -8.34 -32.16 13.32
C VAL A 273 -7.05 -31.41 13.63
N PHE A 274 -6.69 -31.26 14.91
CA PHE A 274 -5.47 -30.58 15.35
C PHE A 274 -4.24 -31.50 15.37
N GLN A 275 -4.34 -32.76 14.93
CA GLN A 275 -3.21 -33.69 14.91
C GLN A 275 -1.96 -33.12 14.20
N PRO A 276 -2.08 -32.40 13.07
CA PRO A 276 -0.93 -31.77 12.41
C PRO A 276 -0.17 -30.77 13.29
N LEU A 277 -0.83 -30.15 14.28
CA LEU A 277 -0.25 -29.16 15.17
C LEU A 277 0.52 -29.77 16.35
N VAL A 278 0.42 -31.08 16.57
CA VAL A 278 1.16 -31.79 17.62
C VAL A 278 2.55 -32.15 17.11
N PRO A 279 3.65 -31.80 17.82
CA PRO A 279 5.00 -32.23 17.45
C PRO A 279 5.10 -33.75 17.33
N PRO A 280 5.62 -34.29 16.21
CA PRO A 280 5.74 -35.74 16.02
C PRO A 280 6.55 -36.45 17.12
N ASP A 281 7.58 -35.77 17.66
CA ASP A 281 8.46 -36.31 18.70
C ASP A 281 7.74 -36.60 20.02
N TRP A 282 6.57 -35.99 20.24
CA TRP A 282 5.74 -36.29 21.41
C TRP A 282 5.08 -37.66 21.33
N LYS A 283 5.07 -38.29 20.14
CA LYS A 283 4.43 -39.60 19.88
C LYS A 283 2.97 -39.65 20.35
N MET A 284 2.29 -38.49 20.34
CA MET A 284 0.93 -38.33 20.83
C MET A 284 -0.07 -38.43 19.68
N ASN A 285 -1.03 -39.34 19.83
CA ASN A 285 -2.12 -39.55 18.86
C ASN A 285 -3.45 -39.03 19.44
N LEU A 286 -3.99 -37.98 18.85
CA LEU A 286 -5.30 -37.43 19.16
C LEU A 286 -6.38 -38.34 18.56
N ARG A 287 -7.05 -39.15 19.38
CA ARG A 287 -8.05 -40.13 18.92
C ARG A 287 -9.50 -39.67 19.05
N LYS A 288 -9.83 -38.99 20.15
CA LYS A 288 -11.19 -38.54 20.50
C LYS A 288 -11.11 -37.29 21.36
N GLY A 289 -12.22 -36.56 21.45
CA GLY A 289 -12.34 -35.36 22.26
C GLY A 289 -12.76 -34.16 21.42
N VAL A 290 -13.02 -33.06 22.10
CA VAL A 290 -13.49 -31.81 21.50
C VAL A 290 -12.70 -30.66 22.09
N SER A 291 -12.31 -29.73 21.23
CA SER A 291 -11.59 -28.52 21.63
C SER A 291 -12.38 -27.29 21.26
N MET A 292 -12.41 -26.33 22.18
CA MET A 292 -12.87 -24.98 21.97
C MET A 292 -11.90 -24.03 22.65
N ARG A 293 -11.61 -22.90 22.02
CA ARG A 293 -10.74 -21.89 22.61
C ARG A 293 -11.16 -20.50 22.15
N ARG A 294 -11.00 -19.53 23.04
CA ARG A 294 -11.11 -18.10 22.76
C ARG A 294 -9.92 -17.38 23.35
N TRP A 295 -9.35 -16.43 22.62
CA TRP A 295 -8.26 -15.60 23.12
C TRP A 295 -8.33 -14.18 22.54
N PRO A 296 -7.97 -13.16 23.33
CA PRO A 296 -7.82 -11.80 22.84
C PRO A 296 -6.48 -11.61 22.12
N PHE A 297 -6.41 -10.63 21.23
CA PHE A 297 -5.15 -10.14 20.66
C PHE A 297 -5.12 -8.61 20.65
N ARG A 298 -3.91 -8.06 20.74
CA ARG A 298 -3.66 -6.62 20.65
C ARG A 298 -2.32 -6.39 19.97
N GLN A 299 -2.28 -5.42 19.06
CA GLN A 299 -1.08 -4.97 18.38
C GLN A 299 -0.99 -3.44 18.36
N GLN A 300 0.24 -2.90 18.44
CA GLN A 300 0.55 -1.47 18.41
C GLN A 300 1.75 -1.24 17.47
N PRO A 301 1.61 -0.46 16.38
CA PRO A 301 2.74 -0.11 15.53
C PRO A 301 3.82 0.59 16.35
N GLY A 302 5.06 0.14 16.23
CA GLY A 302 6.23 0.72 16.90
C GLY A 302 6.74 0.00 18.15
N ARG A 303 5.93 -0.83 18.83
CA ARG A 303 6.41 -1.67 19.95
C ARG A 303 6.97 -3.02 19.50
N ASP A 304 6.43 -3.61 18.44
CA ASP A 304 6.81 -4.96 17.98
C ASP A 304 7.94 -4.98 16.92
N LEU A 305 8.11 -3.92 16.13
CA LEU A 305 9.26 -3.81 15.20
C LEU A 305 10.60 -3.73 15.94
N ARG A 306 10.63 -3.15 17.15
CA ARG A 306 11.82 -3.20 18.01
C ARG A 306 12.08 -4.61 18.53
N ARG A 307 11.06 -5.40 18.84
CA ARG A 307 11.26 -6.79 19.31
C ARG A 307 11.71 -7.74 18.21
N ALA A 308 11.27 -7.53 16.96
CA ALA A 308 11.76 -8.31 15.82
C ALA A 308 13.24 -8.01 15.49
N ALA A 309 13.70 -6.78 15.71
CA ALA A 309 15.10 -6.40 15.51
C ALA A 309 16.03 -6.68 16.71
N THR A 310 15.50 -7.02 17.88
CA THR A 310 16.30 -7.32 19.09
C THR A 310 16.29 -8.82 19.45
N ALA A 311 15.84 -9.68 18.53
CA ALA A 311 15.81 -11.14 18.69
C ALA A 311 16.64 -11.88 17.63
N CYS A 312 17.70 -11.24 17.14
CA CYS A 312 18.80 -11.86 16.42
C CYS A 312 20.10 -11.54 17.16
#